data_AF-A0A535C280-F1
#
_entry.id   AF-A0A535C280-F1
#
_cell.length_a   1.000
_cell.length_b   1.000
_cell.length_c   1.000
_cell.angle_alpha   90.00
_cell.angle_beta   90.00
_cell.angle_gamma   90.00
#
_symmetry.space_group_name_H-M   'P 1'
#
loop_
_entity.id
_entity.type
_entity.pdbx_description
1 polymer ?
#
loop_
_entity_poly.entity_id
_entity_poly.type
_entity_poly.pdbx_seq_one_letter_code
_entity_poly.pdbx_strand_id
1 'polypeptide(L)'
;MGARPAGPLFAAALAMAACTPAGGLSPTRAATAPVATSPGLPDAATVTASARATSIAASWRRIPDIPTARSEVAAVLFRGGIYVIGGFGGGNVVERYDIGLDRWSRAPDLPVSVDHAMAAAIDAGDGAGIYLMGGNAGAPIARAFVLAPGANSWREIARMPNPRSQAAAAVLGSVVYVVGGFDGARLVAPTYAYDVTTDRWREVAAILT
;
A
#
# COMPACT_ATOMS: atom_id res chain seq x y z
N MET A 1 18.33 -26.84 20.81
CA MET A 1 17.24 -25.84 20.74
C MET A 1 17.89 -24.46 20.69
N GLY A 2 17.95 -23.83 19.52
CA GLY A 2 18.54 -22.49 19.36
C GLY A 2 17.50 -21.58 18.71
N ALA A 3 17.13 -20.50 19.41
CA ALA A 3 16.18 -19.51 18.91
C ALA A 3 16.83 -18.67 17.79
N ARG A 4 16.11 -18.50 16.67
CA ARG A 4 16.51 -17.59 15.59
C ARG A 4 16.05 -16.15 15.92
N PRO A 5 16.88 -15.12 15.66
CA PRO A 5 16.48 -13.73 15.90
C PRO A 5 15.48 -13.26 14.83
N ALA A 6 14.52 -12.43 15.26
CA ALA A 6 13.57 -11.76 14.38
C ALA A 6 14.30 -10.74 13.49
N GLY A 7 14.09 -10.83 12.17
CA GLY A 7 14.60 -9.86 11.20
C GLY A 7 13.81 -8.53 11.23
N PRO A 8 14.39 -7.42 10.73
CA PRO A 8 13.77 -6.12 10.83
C PRO A 8 12.53 -6.03 9.92
N LEU A 9 11.46 -5.43 10.46
CA LEU A 9 10.28 -5.02 9.70
C LEU A 9 10.68 -3.85 8.78
N PHE A 10 10.61 -4.06 7.46
CA PHE A 10 10.77 -2.99 6.48
C PHE A 10 9.40 -2.32 6.26
N ALA A 11 9.27 -1.08 6.70
CA ALA A 11 8.16 -0.21 6.33
C ALA A 11 8.38 0.29 4.89
N ALA A 12 7.47 -0.04 3.98
CA ALA A 12 7.44 0.55 2.65
C ALA A 12 6.86 1.97 2.75
N ALA A 13 7.70 2.98 2.55
CA ALA A 13 7.27 4.37 2.47
C ALA A 13 6.67 4.65 1.07
N LEU A 14 5.38 4.99 1.03
CA LEU A 14 4.73 5.53 -0.16
C LEU A 14 5.14 7.01 -0.28
N ALA A 15 6.00 7.34 -1.25
CA ALA A 15 6.35 8.73 -1.53
C ALA A 15 5.23 9.39 -2.36
N MET A 16 4.42 10.21 -1.72
CA MET A 16 3.50 11.14 -2.39
C MET A 16 4.25 12.44 -2.66
N ALA A 17 4.53 12.74 -3.94
CA ALA A 17 5.04 14.05 -4.33
C ALA A 17 3.89 15.05 -4.37
N ALA A 18 3.77 15.90 -3.34
CA ALA A 18 2.89 17.06 -3.35
C ALA A 18 3.64 18.26 -3.94
N CYS A 19 3.10 18.85 -5.01
CA CYS A 19 3.58 20.10 -5.57
C CYS A 19 2.97 21.25 -4.76
N THR A 20 3.75 21.96 -3.94
CA THR A 20 3.29 23.13 -3.18
C THR A 20 3.38 24.40 -4.03
N PRO A 21 2.30 25.20 -4.17
CA PRO A 21 2.42 26.59 -4.60
C PRO A 21 2.91 27.47 -3.45
N ALA A 22 3.82 28.39 -3.76
CA ALA A 22 4.40 29.36 -2.84
C ALA A 22 3.48 30.58 -2.62
N GLY A 23 3.52 31.12 -1.40
CA GLY A 23 2.91 32.40 -0.99
C GLY A 23 1.75 32.19 -0.03
N GLY A 24 1.66 32.78 1.16
CA GLY A 24 2.44 33.78 1.87
C GLY A 24 1.52 34.28 2.98
N LEU A 25 1.82 33.98 4.25
CA LEU A 25 1.01 34.45 5.39
C LEU A 25 1.90 35.25 6.34
N SER A 26 1.49 36.50 6.61
CA SER A 26 2.03 37.33 7.68
C SER A 26 1.37 36.96 9.01
N PRO A 27 2.10 36.88 10.15
CA PRO A 27 1.51 36.54 11.43
C PRO A 27 0.97 37.79 12.15
N THR A 28 -0.28 37.74 12.62
CA THR A 28 -0.82 38.75 13.54
C THR A 28 -0.79 38.23 14.97
N ARG A 29 0.06 38.88 15.78
CA ARG A 29 0.02 39.18 17.22
C ARG A 29 -0.52 38.13 18.20
N ALA A 30 0.40 37.60 19.01
CA ALA A 30 0.14 36.85 20.24
C ALA A 30 -0.48 37.73 21.34
N ALA A 31 -1.48 37.20 22.05
CA ALA A 31 -2.02 37.75 23.28
C ALA A 31 -1.45 36.96 24.48
N THR A 32 -0.88 37.68 25.44
CA THR A 32 -0.31 37.19 26.70
C THR A 32 -1.40 36.93 27.74
N ALA A 33 -1.35 35.78 28.41
CA ALA A 33 -2.11 35.47 29.62
C ALA A 33 -1.14 34.97 30.72
N PRO A 34 -1.41 35.24 32.02
CA PRO A 34 -0.41 35.12 33.08
C PRO A 34 -0.22 33.68 33.60
N VAL A 35 0.98 33.47 34.13
CA VAL A 35 1.52 32.22 34.69
C VAL A 35 0.87 31.91 36.05
N ALA A 36 0.37 30.68 36.22
CA ALA A 36 0.07 30.08 37.52
C ALA A 36 1.13 29.02 37.85
N THR A 37 1.82 29.19 38.97
CA THR A 37 2.88 28.30 39.46
C THR A 37 2.31 27.12 40.25
N SER A 38 2.58 25.90 39.80
CA SER A 38 2.44 24.66 40.60
C SER A 38 3.82 24.16 41.05
N PRO A 39 3.95 23.56 42.26
CA PRO A 39 5.23 23.06 42.76
C PRO A 39 5.57 21.64 42.25
N GLY A 40 6.77 21.52 41.66
CA GLY A 40 7.76 20.44 41.82
C GLY A 40 7.41 19.00 41.41
N LEU A 41 7.85 18.58 40.23
CA LEU A 41 8.17 17.18 39.90
C LEU A 41 9.71 17.02 39.79
N PRO A 42 10.30 15.86 40.15
CA PRO A 42 11.76 15.70 40.14
C PRO A 42 12.32 15.56 38.71
N ASP A 43 13.58 15.97 38.57
CA ASP A 43 14.33 16.13 37.33
C ASP A 43 14.26 14.90 36.39
N ALA A 44 13.71 15.13 35.20
CA ALA A 44 13.87 14.21 34.08
C ALA A 44 15.30 14.35 33.52
N ALA A 45 16.15 13.37 33.84
CA ALA A 45 17.45 13.23 33.20
C ALA A 45 17.27 13.24 31.67
N THR A 46 17.86 14.24 31.03
CA THR A 46 17.81 14.40 29.58
C THR A 46 18.74 13.38 28.96
N VAL A 47 18.19 12.27 28.45
CA VAL A 47 18.94 11.35 27.60
C VAL A 47 18.95 11.96 26.19
N THR A 48 19.96 12.78 25.90
CA THR A 48 20.21 13.25 24.54
C THR A 48 20.89 12.12 23.75
N ALA A 49 20.11 11.20 23.19
CA ALA A 49 20.61 10.27 22.20
C ALA A 49 20.75 10.99 20.85
N SER A 50 21.95 11.51 20.56
CA SER A 50 22.30 12.00 19.23
C SER A 50 22.60 10.81 18.30
N ALA A 51 21.56 10.18 17.77
CA ALA A 51 21.72 9.25 16.65
C ALA A 51 22.06 10.06 15.39
N ARG A 52 23.33 10.06 14.98
CA ARG A 52 23.69 10.53 13.63
C ARG A 52 23.12 9.53 12.62
N ALA A 53 22.02 9.91 11.98
CA ALA A 53 21.54 9.22 10.80
C ALA A 53 22.54 9.46 9.66
N THR A 54 23.30 8.44 9.28
CA THR A 54 24.06 8.47 8.03
C THR A 54 23.05 8.47 6.89
N SER A 55 22.79 9.63 6.29
CA SER A 55 21.94 9.73 5.11
C SER A 55 22.71 9.12 3.93
N ILE A 56 22.37 7.89 3.55
CA ILE A 56 22.81 7.34 2.28
C ILE A 56 21.98 8.06 1.21
N ALA A 57 22.64 8.80 0.31
CA ALA A 57 21.93 9.43 -0.80
C ALA A 57 21.30 8.33 -1.67
N ALA A 58 19.97 8.32 -1.77
CA ALA A 58 19.27 7.42 -2.66
C ALA A 58 19.56 7.83 -4.12
N SER A 59 19.94 6.86 -4.95
CA SER A 59 20.12 7.07 -6.39
C SER A 59 19.26 6.09 -7.19
N TRP A 60 18.74 6.57 -8.31
CA TRP A 60 18.06 5.73 -9.27
C TRP A 60 19.07 4.84 -10.01
N ARG A 61 18.71 3.57 -10.19
CA ARG A 61 19.47 2.61 -10.99
C ARG A 61 18.52 1.87 -11.92
N ARG A 62 18.96 1.62 -13.15
CA ARG A 62 18.24 0.77 -14.09
C ARG A 62 18.31 -0.71 -13.67
N ILE A 63 17.18 -1.40 -13.74
CA ILE A 63 17.06 -2.86 -13.61
C ILE A 63 16.61 -3.44 -14.97
N PRO A 64 16.63 -4.76 -15.17
CA PRO A 64 16.12 -5.37 -16.41
C PRO A 64 14.71 -4.90 -16.73
N ASP A 65 14.45 -4.64 -18.02
CA ASP A 65 13.14 -4.21 -18.47
C ASP A 65 12.10 -5.30 -18.21
N ILE A 66 10.91 -4.89 -17.82
CA ILE A 66 9.78 -5.80 -17.67
C ILE A 66 9.39 -6.39 -19.04
N PRO A 67 9.10 -7.70 -19.17
CA PRO A 67 8.86 -8.31 -20.48
C PRO A 67 7.65 -7.76 -21.23
N THR A 68 6.58 -7.41 -20.51
CA THR A 68 5.36 -6.86 -21.09
C THR A 68 5.27 -5.36 -20.81
N ALA A 69 5.41 -4.50 -21.82
CA ALA A 69 5.28 -3.05 -21.67
C ALA A 69 3.84 -2.66 -21.29
N ARG A 70 3.67 -1.87 -20.23
CA ARG A 70 2.35 -1.47 -19.70
C ARG A 70 2.42 -0.28 -18.73
N SER A 71 1.28 0.37 -18.53
CA SER A 71 1.06 1.42 -17.52
C SER A 71 -0.05 1.02 -16.54
N GLU A 72 -0.34 1.86 -15.55
CA GLU A 72 -1.52 1.72 -14.67
C GLU A 72 -1.58 0.37 -13.93
N VAL A 73 -0.39 -0.16 -13.64
CA VAL A 73 -0.19 -1.45 -13.00
C VAL A 73 -0.51 -1.38 -11.52
N ALA A 74 -1.00 -2.49 -10.97
CA ALA A 74 -0.89 -2.72 -9.54
C ALA A 74 0.48 -3.35 -9.23
N ALA A 75 1.14 -2.91 -8.17
CA ALA A 75 2.44 -3.46 -7.78
C ALA A 75 2.56 -3.67 -6.28
N VAL A 76 3.16 -4.79 -5.87
CA VAL A 76 3.41 -5.12 -4.46
C VAL A 76 4.74 -5.83 -4.28
N LEU A 77 5.38 -5.60 -3.13
CA LEU A 77 6.46 -6.45 -2.63
C LEU A 77 5.82 -7.63 -1.89
N PHE A 78 6.21 -8.86 -2.24
CA PHE A 78 5.78 -10.05 -1.52
C PHE A 78 6.89 -11.11 -1.58
N ARG A 79 7.31 -11.60 -0.40
CA ARG A 79 8.33 -12.66 -0.27
C ARG A 79 9.58 -12.43 -1.15
N GLY A 80 10.14 -11.21 -1.06
CA GLY A 80 11.38 -10.84 -1.74
C GLY A 80 11.27 -10.65 -3.26
N GLY A 81 10.06 -10.62 -3.82
CA GLY A 81 9.84 -10.28 -5.22
C GLY A 81 8.86 -9.11 -5.39
N ILE A 82 9.07 -8.30 -6.43
CA ILE A 82 8.13 -7.26 -6.84
C ILE A 82 7.18 -7.88 -7.86
N TYR A 83 5.90 -7.92 -7.55
CA TYR A 83 4.86 -8.36 -8.47
C TYR A 83 4.28 -7.14 -9.18
N VAL A 84 4.15 -7.23 -10.50
CA VAL A 84 3.51 -6.24 -11.35
C VAL A 84 2.33 -6.91 -12.04
N ILE A 85 1.13 -6.45 -11.69
CA ILE A 85 -0.14 -7.16 -11.90
C ILE A 85 -1.06 -6.31 -12.79
N GLY A 86 -1.56 -6.92 -13.87
CA GLY A 86 -2.45 -6.27 -14.83
C GLY A 86 -1.81 -5.03 -15.45
N GLY A 87 -2.63 -4.02 -15.73
CA GLY A 87 -2.24 -2.73 -16.28
C GLY A 87 -2.70 -2.54 -17.74
N PHE A 88 -2.74 -1.29 -18.17
CA PHE A 88 -3.09 -0.92 -19.54
C PHE A 88 -1.99 -1.37 -20.51
N GLY A 89 -2.37 -2.16 -21.51
CA GLY A 89 -1.45 -2.90 -22.39
C GLY A 89 -0.95 -4.23 -21.81
N GLY A 90 -1.16 -4.49 -20.51
CA GLY A 90 -0.78 -5.73 -19.84
C GLY A 90 -1.89 -6.78 -19.76
N GLY A 91 -3.15 -6.39 -19.85
CA GLY A 91 -4.28 -7.32 -19.81
C GLY A 91 -4.37 -8.03 -18.45
N ASN A 92 -4.30 -9.36 -18.46
CA ASN A 92 -4.35 -10.19 -17.25
C ASN A 92 -2.96 -10.69 -16.79
N VAL A 93 -1.88 -10.19 -17.38
CA VAL A 93 -0.52 -10.62 -17.10
C VAL A 93 -0.11 -10.30 -15.65
N VAL A 94 0.57 -11.26 -15.01
CA VAL A 94 1.31 -11.02 -13.77
C VAL A 94 2.77 -11.43 -13.93
N GLU A 95 3.68 -10.52 -13.59
CA GLU A 95 5.12 -10.77 -13.65
C GLU A 95 5.77 -10.45 -12.31
N ARG A 96 6.72 -11.29 -11.90
CA ARG A 96 7.48 -11.14 -10.66
C ARG A 96 8.93 -10.87 -11.00
N TYR A 97 9.45 -9.74 -10.54
CA TYR A 97 10.87 -9.47 -10.48
C TYR A 97 11.43 -10.06 -9.18
N ASP A 98 12.37 -10.99 -9.32
CA ASP A 98 13.13 -11.52 -8.20
C ASP A 98 14.32 -10.60 -7.92
N ILE A 99 14.32 -9.96 -6.76
CA ILE A 99 15.34 -8.96 -6.40
C ILE A 99 16.71 -9.63 -6.20
N GLY A 100 16.74 -10.87 -5.70
CA GLY A 100 17.99 -11.58 -5.45
C GLY A 100 18.63 -12.13 -6.72
N LEU A 101 17.81 -12.49 -7.71
CA LEU A 101 18.26 -13.03 -8.99
C LEU A 101 18.34 -12.00 -10.12
N ASP A 102 17.94 -10.76 -9.86
CA ASP A 102 17.89 -9.66 -10.82
C ASP A 102 17.22 -10.08 -12.15
N ARG A 103 16.04 -10.70 -12.06
CA ARG A 103 15.34 -11.20 -13.25
C ARG A 103 13.83 -11.24 -13.11
N TRP A 104 13.15 -11.10 -14.22
CA TRP A 104 11.70 -11.27 -14.33
C TRP A 104 11.31 -12.74 -14.54
N SER A 105 10.12 -13.09 -14.08
CA SER A 105 9.48 -14.39 -14.25
C SER A 105 7.97 -14.21 -14.33
N ARG A 106 7.27 -15.17 -14.95
CA ARG A 106 5.80 -15.18 -14.95
C ARG A 106 5.26 -15.70 -13.63
N ALA A 107 4.24 -15.03 -13.12
CA ALA A 107 3.38 -15.52 -12.06
C ALA A 107 2.03 -15.96 -12.67
N PRO A 108 1.13 -16.59 -11.90
CA PRO A 108 -0.21 -16.90 -12.37
C PRO A 108 -0.93 -15.66 -12.89
N ASP A 109 -1.48 -15.76 -14.09
CA ASP A 109 -2.25 -14.68 -14.71
C ASP A 109 -3.57 -14.46 -13.96
N LEU A 110 -4.07 -13.23 -14.01
CA LEU A 110 -5.36 -12.89 -13.43
C LEU A 110 -6.51 -13.58 -14.17
N PRO A 111 -7.61 -13.88 -13.46
CA PRO A 111 -8.85 -14.35 -14.08
C PRO A 111 -9.58 -13.26 -14.88
N VAL A 112 -9.10 -12.02 -14.83
CA VAL A 112 -9.68 -10.85 -15.50
C VAL A 112 -8.58 -9.89 -15.92
N SER A 113 -8.70 -9.34 -17.13
CA SER A 113 -7.85 -8.23 -17.58
C SER A 113 -8.31 -6.95 -16.92
N VAL A 114 -7.40 -6.27 -16.20
CA VAL A 114 -7.71 -5.03 -15.50
C VAL A 114 -6.53 -4.06 -15.55
N ASP A 115 -6.85 -2.78 -15.69
CA ASP A 115 -5.95 -1.66 -15.38
C ASP A 115 -6.42 -0.92 -14.11
N HIS A 116 -5.59 -0.03 -13.56
CA HIS A 116 -5.92 0.78 -12.37
C HIS A 116 -6.44 -0.02 -11.16
N ALA A 117 -6.02 -1.27 -11.04
CA ALA A 117 -6.37 -2.13 -9.91
C ALA A 117 -5.57 -1.73 -8.67
N MET A 118 -6.07 -2.14 -7.51
CA MET A 118 -5.43 -1.91 -6.22
C MET A 118 -4.82 -3.21 -5.73
N ALA A 119 -3.59 -3.19 -5.25
CA ALA A 119 -2.97 -4.39 -4.68
C ALA A 119 -2.35 -4.12 -3.31
N ALA A 120 -2.39 -5.16 -2.48
CA ALA A 120 -1.84 -5.20 -1.14
C ALA A 120 -1.26 -6.60 -0.89
N ALA A 121 -0.23 -6.70 -0.04
CA ALA A 121 0.38 -7.98 0.30
C ALA A 121 0.49 -8.15 1.82
N ILE A 122 0.22 -9.37 2.28
CA ILE A 122 0.41 -9.80 3.66
C ILE A 122 1.47 -10.89 3.66
N ASP A 123 2.64 -10.66 4.26
CA ASP A 123 3.79 -11.56 4.11
C ASP A 123 3.67 -12.88 4.89
N ALA A 124 2.98 -12.88 6.03
CA ALA A 124 2.99 -13.98 6.99
C ALA A 124 1.61 -14.23 7.66
N GLY A 125 1.47 -15.42 8.24
CA GLY A 125 0.23 -15.88 8.90
C GLY A 125 -0.77 -16.53 7.93
N ASP A 126 -1.93 -16.90 8.47
CA ASP A 126 -2.98 -17.60 7.71
C ASP A 126 -3.60 -16.74 6.60
N GLY A 127 -3.46 -15.41 6.72
CA GLY A 127 -3.83 -14.43 5.70
C GLY A 127 -2.70 -14.07 4.73
N ALA A 128 -1.60 -14.83 4.68
CA ALA A 128 -0.50 -14.49 3.79
C ALA A 128 -0.94 -14.61 2.31
N GLY A 129 -0.58 -13.60 1.51
CA GLY A 129 -0.91 -13.59 0.09
C GLY A 129 -0.88 -12.21 -0.53
N ILE A 130 -1.08 -12.18 -1.84
CA ILE A 130 -1.27 -10.96 -2.61
C ILE A 130 -2.75 -10.78 -2.87
N TYR A 131 -3.28 -9.63 -2.51
CA TYR A 131 -4.66 -9.25 -2.68
C TYR A 131 -4.76 -8.23 -3.80
N LEU A 132 -5.58 -8.52 -4.80
CA LEU A 132 -5.95 -7.59 -5.86
C LEU A 132 -7.41 -7.21 -5.68
N MET A 133 -7.72 -5.94 -5.78
CA MET A 133 -9.04 -5.40 -5.59
C MET A 133 -9.37 -4.50 -6.78
N GLY A 134 -10.62 -4.56 -7.22
CA GLY A 134 -11.20 -3.68 -8.24
C GLY A 134 -10.37 -3.56 -9.52
N GLY A 135 -10.27 -2.32 -9.99
CA GLY A 135 -9.68 -1.99 -11.28
C GLY A 135 -10.75 -1.78 -12.34
N ASN A 136 -10.31 -1.47 -13.55
CA ASN A 136 -11.15 -1.18 -14.69
C ASN A 136 -11.03 -2.29 -15.73
N ALA A 137 -12.17 -2.89 -16.07
CA ALA A 137 -12.31 -3.93 -17.09
C ALA A 137 -13.35 -3.46 -18.14
N GLY A 138 -13.10 -2.29 -18.74
CA GLY A 138 -14.06 -1.55 -19.55
C GLY A 138 -15.01 -0.66 -18.71
N ALA A 139 -15.23 -1.03 -17.46
CA ALA A 139 -15.78 -0.19 -16.40
C ALA A 139 -15.16 -0.61 -15.06
N PRO A 140 -15.23 0.24 -14.00
CA PRO A 140 -14.80 -0.16 -12.67
C PRO A 140 -15.55 -1.40 -12.16
N ILE A 141 -14.83 -2.33 -11.54
CA ILE A 141 -15.39 -3.59 -11.04
C ILE A 141 -15.26 -3.70 -9.52
N ALA A 142 -16.15 -4.49 -8.91
CA ALA A 142 -16.13 -4.81 -7.48
C ALA A 142 -15.41 -6.12 -7.16
N ARG A 143 -14.89 -6.83 -8.17
CA ARG A 143 -14.23 -8.13 -7.98
C ARG A 143 -12.92 -7.95 -7.21
N ALA A 144 -12.59 -8.95 -6.40
CA ALA A 144 -11.35 -8.98 -5.65
C ALA A 144 -10.81 -10.42 -5.65
N PHE A 145 -9.49 -10.56 -5.60
CA PHE A 145 -8.81 -11.84 -5.73
C PHE A 145 -7.65 -11.94 -4.75
N VAL A 146 -7.32 -13.16 -4.37
CA VAL A 146 -6.11 -13.47 -3.60
C VAL A 146 -5.26 -14.50 -4.33
N LEU A 147 -3.96 -14.27 -4.38
CA LEU A 147 -2.95 -15.25 -4.72
C LEU A 147 -2.26 -15.70 -3.44
N ALA A 148 -2.63 -16.89 -2.95
CA ALA A 148 -2.00 -17.49 -1.79
C ALA A 148 -0.55 -17.91 -2.13
N PRO A 149 0.37 -17.92 -1.17
CA PRO A 149 1.74 -18.33 -1.42
C PRO A 149 1.83 -19.76 -1.93
N GLY A 150 2.52 -19.94 -3.07
CA GLY A 150 2.68 -21.24 -3.73
C GLY A 150 1.47 -21.66 -4.57
N ALA A 151 0.39 -20.89 -4.59
CA ALA A 151 -0.75 -21.17 -5.46
C ALA A 151 -0.39 -20.94 -6.94
N ASN A 152 -1.00 -21.73 -7.81
CA ASN A 152 -0.87 -21.63 -9.26
C ASN A 152 -1.98 -20.80 -9.92
N SER A 153 -2.92 -20.27 -9.14
CA SER A 153 -4.08 -19.53 -9.62
C SER A 153 -4.58 -18.58 -8.54
N TRP A 154 -5.22 -17.50 -9.00
CA TRP A 154 -5.91 -16.56 -8.14
C TRP A 154 -7.29 -17.11 -7.76
N ARG A 155 -7.68 -16.89 -6.51
CA ARG A 155 -9.02 -17.21 -6.00
C ARG A 155 -9.82 -15.93 -5.84
N GLU A 156 -11.05 -15.89 -6.35
CA GLU A 156 -11.98 -14.79 -6.08
C GLU A 156 -12.39 -14.83 -4.59
N ILE A 157 -12.36 -13.67 -3.94
CA ILE A 157 -12.75 -13.44 -2.55
C ILE A 157 -14.04 -12.59 -2.51
N ALA A 158 -14.54 -12.27 -1.32
CA ALA A 158 -15.70 -11.41 -1.17
C ALA A 158 -15.52 -10.11 -1.97
N ARG A 159 -16.55 -9.76 -2.74
CA ARG A 159 -16.56 -8.57 -3.59
C ARG A 159 -16.59 -7.31 -2.73
N MET A 160 -15.93 -6.25 -3.22
CA MET A 160 -16.02 -4.93 -2.62
C MET A 160 -17.48 -4.46 -2.57
N PRO A 161 -17.89 -3.71 -1.52
CA PRO A 161 -19.24 -3.14 -1.44
C PRO A 161 -19.60 -2.19 -2.59
N ASN A 162 -18.60 -1.61 -3.25
CA ASN A 162 -18.79 -0.70 -4.37
C ASN A 162 -17.69 -0.94 -5.43
N PRO A 163 -18.02 -1.02 -6.73
CA PRO A 163 -17.04 -1.14 -7.80
C PRO A 163 -16.19 0.13 -7.88
N ARG A 164 -14.87 -0.04 -8.03
CA ARG A 164 -13.96 1.10 -8.22
C ARG A 164 -12.65 0.73 -8.86
N SER A 165 -12.03 1.72 -9.50
CA SER A 165 -10.63 1.72 -9.95
C SER A 165 -9.91 2.92 -9.33
N GLN A 166 -8.61 3.07 -9.60
CA GLN A 166 -7.84 4.28 -9.27
C GLN A 166 -7.80 4.63 -7.77
N ALA A 167 -8.05 3.65 -6.90
CA ALA A 167 -7.96 3.84 -5.45
C ALA A 167 -6.58 3.41 -4.93
N ALA A 168 -6.37 3.58 -3.63
CA ALA A 168 -5.23 3.02 -2.91
C ALA A 168 -5.66 1.80 -2.08
N ALA A 169 -4.77 0.81 -1.96
CA ALA A 169 -4.90 -0.26 -0.98
C ALA A 169 -3.70 -0.29 -0.02
N ALA A 170 -3.96 -0.54 1.25
CA ALA A 170 -2.92 -0.66 2.29
C ALA A 170 -3.28 -1.76 3.29
N VAL A 171 -2.27 -2.35 3.93
CA VAL A 171 -2.44 -3.42 4.92
C VAL A 171 -2.14 -2.89 6.31
N LEU A 172 -2.98 -3.26 7.28
CA LEU A 172 -2.67 -3.18 8.71
C LEU A 172 -3.11 -4.48 9.39
N GLY A 173 -2.14 -5.29 9.81
CA GLY A 173 -2.39 -6.62 10.37
C GLY A 173 -3.02 -7.55 9.33
N SER A 174 -4.19 -8.11 9.66
CA SER A 174 -4.99 -8.99 8.79
C SER A 174 -6.06 -8.23 7.98
N VAL A 175 -5.94 -6.90 7.89
CA VAL A 175 -6.97 -6.06 7.27
C VAL A 175 -6.37 -5.28 6.10
N VAL A 176 -7.03 -5.38 4.94
CA VAL A 176 -6.73 -4.56 3.75
C VAL A 176 -7.72 -3.41 3.67
N TYR A 177 -7.22 -2.19 3.63
CA TYR A 177 -8.02 -0.96 3.50
C TYR A 177 -8.01 -0.50 2.05
N VAL A 178 -9.18 -0.15 1.52
CA VAL A 178 -9.34 0.47 0.19
C VAL A 178 -9.90 1.87 0.37
N VAL A 179 -9.17 2.85 -0.16
CA VAL A 179 -9.40 4.28 0.08
C VAL A 179 -9.51 5.00 -1.25
N GLY A 180 -10.54 5.85 -1.40
CA GLY A 180 -10.71 6.70 -2.57
C GLY A 180 -11.18 5.93 -3.80
N GLY A 181 -10.77 6.43 -4.97
CA GLY A 181 -11.00 5.82 -6.27
C GLY A 181 -12.16 6.44 -7.06
N PHE A 182 -12.50 5.81 -8.17
CA PHE A 182 -13.55 6.23 -9.10
C PHE A 182 -14.46 5.04 -9.43
N ASP A 183 -15.78 5.23 -9.31
CA ASP A 183 -16.78 4.16 -9.54
C ASP A 183 -17.34 4.11 -10.97
N GLY A 184 -16.86 4.99 -11.85
CA GLY A 184 -17.34 5.14 -13.23
C GLY A 184 -18.18 6.39 -13.42
N ALA A 185 -18.64 7.02 -12.33
CA ALA A 185 -19.40 8.26 -12.35
C ALA A 185 -18.85 9.32 -11.39
N ARG A 186 -18.37 8.92 -10.21
CA ARG A 186 -17.95 9.83 -9.13
C ARG A 186 -16.70 9.33 -8.42
N LEU A 187 -15.98 10.28 -7.81
CA LEU A 187 -14.95 9.96 -6.84
C LEU A 187 -15.58 9.34 -5.60
N VAL A 188 -14.93 8.31 -5.05
CA VAL A 188 -15.51 7.49 -3.99
C VAL A 188 -14.93 7.86 -2.62
N ALA A 189 -15.75 8.51 -1.79
CA ALA A 189 -15.34 8.90 -0.44
C ALA A 189 -15.35 7.75 0.60
N PRO A 190 -16.34 6.82 0.61
CA PRO A 190 -16.35 5.73 1.58
C PRO A 190 -15.10 4.86 1.52
N THR A 191 -14.49 4.68 2.68
CA THR A 191 -13.34 3.79 2.89
C THR A 191 -13.83 2.45 3.39
N TYR A 192 -13.29 1.37 2.81
CA TYR A 192 -13.67 0.02 3.17
C TYR A 192 -12.47 -0.76 3.70
N ALA A 193 -12.73 -1.59 4.70
CA ALA A 193 -11.77 -2.51 5.29
C ALA A 193 -12.22 -3.94 5.01
N TYR A 194 -11.32 -4.74 4.43
CA TYR A 194 -11.50 -6.17 4.18
C TYR A 194 -10.70 -6.97 5.20
N ASP A 195 -11.39 -7.77 6.00
CA ASP A 195 -10.77 -8.71 6.93
C ASP A 195 -10.50 -10.04 6.21
N VAL A 196 -9.22 -10.36 6.05
CA VAL A 196 -8.79 -11.55 5.29
C VAL A 196 -9.08 -12.86 6.01
N THR A 197 -9.33 -12.83 7.32
CA THR A 197 -9.61 -14.03 8.14
C THR A 197 -11.08 -14.41 8.08
N THR A 198 -11.96 -13.45 7.87
CA THR A 198 -13.41 -13.67 7.80
C THR A 198 -13.99 -13.56 6.40
N ASP A 199 -13.17 -13.15 5.41
CA ASP A 199 -13.60 -12.89 4.02
C ASP A 199 -14.78 -11.90 3.96
N ARG A 200 -14.64 -10.78 4.68
CA ARG A 200 -15.72 -9.79 4.84
C ARG A 200 -15.23 -8.36 4.74
N TRP A 201 -16.10 -7.54 4.18
CA TRP A 201 -15.94 -6.10 4.09
C TRP A 201 -16.74 -5.38 5.17
N ARG A 202 -16.20 -4.27 5.65
CA ARG A 202 -16.92 -3.29 6.47
C ARG A 202 -16.55 -1.89 6.03
N GLU A 203 -17.50 -0.97 6.11
CA GLU A 203 -17.21 0.45 5.99
C GLU A 203 -16.46 0.93 7.24
N VAL A 204 -15.50 1.83 7.03
CA VAL A 204 -14.75 2.49 8.11
C VAL A 204 -14.76 3.99 7.87
N ALA A 205 -14.29 4.75 8.87
CA ALA A 205 -14.20 6.20 8.76
C ALA A 205 -13.50 6.61 7.46
N ALA A 206 -14.12 7.54 6.74
CA ALA A 206 -13.51 8.15 5.57
C ALA A 206 -12.24 8.91 5.98
N ILE A 207 -11.27 8.99 5.07
CA ILE A 207 -10.19 9.96 5.24
C ILE A 207 -10.84 11.35 5.13
N LEU A 208 -10.69 12.14 6.19
CA LEU A 208 -11.15 13.53 6.20
C LEU A 208 -10.42 14.30 5.11
N THR A 209 -11.19 14.87 4.18
CA THR A 209 -10.71 15.76 3.11
C THR A 209 -10.79 17.20 3.55
#